data_AF-A0A6J6D0K3-F1
#
_entry.id   AF-A0A6J6D0K3-F1
#
_cell.length_a   1.000
_cell.length_b   1.000
_cell.length_c   1.000
_cell.angle_alpha   90.00
_cell.angle_beta   90.00
_cell.angle_gamma   90.00
#
_symmetry.space_group_name_H-M   'P 1'
#
loop_
_entity.id
_entity.type
_entity.pdbx_description
1 polymer ?
#
loop_
_entity_poly.entity_id
_entity_poly.type
_entity_poly.pdbx_seq_one_letter_code
_entity_poly.pdbx_strand_id
1 'polypeptide(L)'
;MFTLMVKGEYSSYKDLPLTIYQIQNKFRDEARPRSGIIRGREFVMKDSYSFDLTDEGLGVSYQKHRDAYITTFDRLHLKYNIVKAVSGAMGGSKSEEFLAPCPTGEDTYVLCPKCGFAANVEAMVTKVAAVDSSAVPALEELDTPNTPTIDSLVDVLNAKFGGGFTGASTLKNVLLMADKKAISVLVPGDREVDLKRLQAGLPGVEELRVFEEADFANHPGLVKGYIGPQDAGKFGITVYADPRVAPGTSWVTGANKKDRHARNVVNGRDFTPDAYVEAAEIREGDSCPECATAVVIDRAIEIGHIFQLGRKYADSLGLTVLDQNGKSQVVTMGSYGIGVSRAVAAIAEQSYDEIGLVWPLEVAPAKVHIVATGKEDLPFDTALDIATKLEAAGVTVMLDDRRDPSAGVKFKDAELIGIPVIVVVGKSLADGKIELRNRKSGEKSEVAVGDAISAVTSLIASLS
;
A
#
# COMPACT_ATOMS: atom_id res chain seq x y z
N MET A 1 13.07 20.24 -6.37
CA MET A 1 14.19 20.34 -7.32
C MET A 1 13.71 20.48 -8.75
N PHE A 2 13.04 19.48 -9.33
CA PHE A 2 12.62 19.53 -10.74
C PHE A 2 11.71 20.71 -11.11
N THR A 3 10.77 21.11 -10.24
CA THR A 3 9.97 22.33 -10.48
C THR A 3 10.82 23.59 -10.66
N LEU A 4 11.90 23.74 -9.87
CA LEU A 4 12.81 24.88 -9.97
C LEU A 4 13.65 24.82 -11.25
N MET A 5 14.11 23.63 -11.63
CA MET A 5 14.83 23.41 -12.90
C MET A 5 13.92 23.78 -14.08
N VAL A 6 12.70 23.26 -14.13
CA VAL A 6 11.76 23.56 -15.22
C VAL A 6 11.43 25.05 -15.26
N LYS A 7 11.26 25.71 -14.10
CA LYS A 7 11.07 27.16 -14.03
C LYS A 7 12.22 27.96 -14.64
N GLY A 8 13.46 27.48 -14.50
CA GLY A 8 14.64 28.15 -15.04
C GLY A 8 14.80 27.98 -16.55
N GLU A 9 14.41 26.82 -17.08
CA GLU A 9 14.75 26.40 -18.45
C GLU A 9 13.55 26.46 -19.44
N TYR A 10 12.31 26.45 -18.95
CA TYR A 10 11.10 26.32 -19.76
C TYR A 10 10.20 27.53 -19.56
N SER A 11 9.79 28.18 -20.65
CA SER A 11 9.02 29.44 -20.59
C SER A 11 7.83 29.51 -21.56
N SER A 12 7.71 28.55 -22.48
CA SER A 12 6.65 28.52 -23.49
C SER A 12 5.79 27.26 -23.38
N TYR A 13 4.51 27.38 -23.73
CA TYR A 13 3.63 26.23 -23.95
C TYR A 13 4.18 25.23 -24.97
N LYS A 14 5.03 25.69 -25.91
CA LYS A 14 5.66 24.83 -26.91
C LYS A 14 6.67 23.85 -26.30
N ASP A 15 7.15 24.13 -25.10
CA ASP A 15 8.08 23.27 -24.39
C ASP A 15 7.36 22.16 -23.60
N LEU A 16 6.02 22.17 -23.58
CA LEU A 16 5.17 21.22 -22.86
C LEU A 16 4.32 20.36 -23.82
N PRO A 17 3.99 19.10 -23.45
CA PRO A 17 4.28 18.45 -22.17
C PRO A 17 5.74 17.99 -22.04
N LEU A 18 6.28 18.09 -20.83
CA LEU A 18 7.61 17.60 -20.47
C LEU A 18 7.47 16.47 -19.46
N THR A 19 8.25 15.40 -19.62
CA THR A 19 8.41 14.36 -18.61
C THR A 19 9.89 14.13 -18.36
N ILE A 20 10.31 14.26 -17.10
CA ILE A 20 11.69 14.06 -16.66
C ILE A 20 11.73 13.08 -15.50
N TYR A 21 12.77 12.24 -15.46
CA TYR A 21 12.95 11.28 -14.40
C TYR A 21 14.40 11.05 -14.05
N GLN A 22 14.62 10.45 -12.88
CA GLN A 22 15.92 9.97 -12.42
C GLN A 22 15.75 8.60 -11.76
N ILE A 23 16.87 7.88 -11.62
CA ILE A 23 17.02 6.71 -10.75
C ILE A 23 18.14 7.08 -9.77
N GLN A 24 17.80 7.30 -8.51
CA GLN A 24 18.74 7.93 -7.57
C GLN A 24 18.43 7.52 -6.12
N ASN A 25 19.48 7.51 -5.28
CA ASN A 25 19.39 7.18 -3.86
C ASN A 25 18.63 8.24 -3.06
N LYS A 26 17.54 7.81 -2.43
CA LYS A 26 16.71 8.63 -1.55
C LYS A 26 17.06 8.33 -0.10
N PHE A 27 16.87 9.34 0.73
CA PHE A 27 17.07 9.28 2.17
C PHE A 27 15.76 9.65 2.87
N ARG A 28 15.31 8.79 3.78
CA ARG A 28 14.18 9.07 4.68
C ARG A 28 14.58 8.62 6.07
N ASP A 29 14.49 9.51 7.05
CA ASP A 29 14.75 9.14 8.44
C ASP A 29 13.54 8.41 9.02
N GLU A 30 13.34 7.19 8.54
CA GLU A 30 12.26 6.31 8.93
C GLU A 30 12.36 6.00 10.42
N ALA A 31 11.28 6.27 11.18
CA ALA A 31 11.27 6.09 12.63
C ALA A 31 11.50 4.63 13.04
N ARG A 32 11.08 3.69 12.19
CA ARG A 32 11.21 2.24 12.42
C ARG A 32 11.65 1.51 11.14
N PRO A 33 12.95 1.54 10.79
CA PRO A 33 13.46 0.78 9.65
C PRO A 33 13.39 -0.72 9.96
N ARG A 34 12.81 -1.51 9.05
CA ARG A 34 12.55 -2.94 9.24
C ARG A 34 12.44 -3.67 7.91
N SER A 35 12.45 -5.01 7.95
CA SER A 35 12.26 -5.87 6.77
C SER A 35 13.29 -5.64 5.64
N GLY A 36 14.54 -5.36 6.01
CA GLY A 36 15.65 -5.21 5.07
C GLY A 36 15.44 -4.07 4.07
N ILE A 37 15.57 -4.38 2.77
CA ILE A 37 15.46 -3.38 1.68
C ILE A 37 14.01 -2.97 1.36
N ILE A 38 13.01 -3.57 2.03
CA ILE A 38 11.61 -3.15 1.90
C ILE A 38 11.41 -1.77 2.53
N ARG A 39 11.97 -1.54 3.72
CA ARG A 39 11.83 -0.29 4.49
C ARG A 39 13.15 0.13 5.15
N GLY A 40 14.05 0.65 4.32
CA GLY A 40 15.34 1.22 4.72
C GLY A 40 15.32 2.75 4.86
N ARG A 41 16.40 3.31 5.43
CA ARG A 41 16.63 4.77 5.50
C ARG A 41 17.29 5.34 4.25
N GLU A 42 18.07 4.53 3.56
CA GLU A 42 18.60 4.80 2.22
C GLU A 42 18.07 3.74 1.26
N PHE A 43 17.56 4.16 0.10
CA PHE A 43 17.01 3.26 -0.90
C PHE A 43 17.05 3.86 -2.31
N VAL A 44 17.11 3.03 -3.35
CA VAL A 44 17.05 3.49 -4.74
C VAL A 44 15.59 3.65 -5.16
N MET A 45 15.28 4.81 -5.72
CA MET A 45 13.96 5.11 -6.28
C MET A 45 14.10 5.68 -7.68
N LYS A 46 13.22 5.24 -8.56
CA LYS A 46 12.94 5.92 -9.82
C LYS A 46 11.82 6.91 -9.56
N ASP A 47 12.09 8.21 -9.65
CA ASP A 47 11.09 9.27 -9.51
C ASP A 47 10.98 10.08 -10.81
N SER A 48 9.74 10.24 -11.28
CA SER A 48 9.35 10.93 -12.52
C SER A 48 8.47 12.10 -12.18
N TYR A 49 8.55 13.17 -12.98
CA TYR A 49 7.66 14.32 -12.87
C TYR A 49 7.23 14.75 -14.28
N SER A 50 5.93 14.91 -14.48
CA SER A 50 5.38 15.50 -15.69
C SER A 50 4.97 16.95 -15.45
N PHE A 51 5.08 17.75 -16.50
CA PHE A 51 4.72 19.16 -16.54
C PHE A 51 3.82 19.34 -17.76
N ASP A 52 2.58 19.69 -17.50
CA ASP A 52 1.53 19.76 -18.50
C ASP A 52 0.85 21.14 -18.45
N LEU A 53 0.33 21.62 -19.58
CA LEU A 53 -0.33 22.92 -19.63
C LEU A 53 -1.76 22.87 -19.09
N THR A 54 -2.46 21.75 -19.33
CA THR A 54 -3.87 21.57 -18.95
C THR A 54 -4.06 20.29 -18.15
N ASP A 55 -5.16 20.20 -17.40
CA ASP A 55 -5.46 19.05 -16.56
C ASP A 55 -5.79 17.80 -17.40
N GLU A 56 -6.30 17.97 -18.62
CA GLU A 56 -6.44 16.89 -19.60
C GLU A 56 -5.06 16.36 -20.03
N GLY A 57 -4.10 17.26 -20.25
CA GLY A 57 -2.71 16.89 -20.54
C GLY A 57 -2.09 16.08 -19.41
N LEU A 58 -2.29 16.52 -18.16
CA LEU A 58 -1.90 15.76 -16.96
C LEU A 58 -2.58 14.39 -16.91
N GLY A 59 -3.86 14.29 -17.31
CA GLY A 59 -4.57 13.01 -17.46
C GLY A 59 -3.86 12.06 -18.43
N VAL A 60 -3.42 12.57 -19.59
CA VAL A 60 -2.66 11.79 -20.58
C VAL A 60 -1.29 11.37 -20.02
N SER A 61 -0.54 12.28 -19.40
CA SER A 61 0.75 11.99 -18.78
C SER A 61 0.62 10.96 -17.65
N TYR A 62 -0.45 11.04 -16.87
CA TYR A 62 -0.77 10.06 -15.82
C TYR A 62 -1.03 8.67 -16.40
N GLN A 63 -1.87 8.56 -17.44
CA GLN A 63 -2.17 7.27 -18.06
C GLN A 63 -0.92 6.64 -18.69
N LYS A 64 -0.07 7.43 -19.36
CA LYS A 64 1.20 6.95 -19.91
C LYS A 64 2.12 6.34 -18.85
N HIS A 65 2.22 6.98 -17.67
CA HIS A 65 3.00 6.43 -16.56
C HIS A 65 2.37 5.17 -15.99
N ARG A 66 1.03 5.14 -15.85
CA ARG A 66 0.30 3.95 -15.41
C ARG A 66 0.56 2.75 -16.31
N ASP A 67 0.46 2.93 -17.63
CA ASP A 67 0.70 1.87 -18.61
C ASP A 67 2.17 1.42 -18.64
N ALA A 68 3.10 2.36 -18.47
CA ALA A 68 4.53 2.06 -18.34
C ALA A 68 4.85 1.25 -17.07
N TYR A 69 4.17 1.53 -15.95
CA TYR A 69 4.34 0.79 -14.70
C TYR A 69 3.79 -0.62 -14.81
N ILE A 70 2.59 -0.78 -15.41
CA ILE A 70 2.02 -2.09 -15.75
C ILE A 70 3.02 -2.90 -16.58
N THR A 71 3.48 -2.34 -17.70
CA THR A 71 4.46 -2.99 -18.58
C THR A 71 5.75 -3.36 -17.83
N THR A 72 6.21 -2.50 -16.92
CA THR A 72 7.41 -2.73 -16.12
C THR A 72 7.21 -3.91 -15.17
N PHE A 73 6.12 -3.92 -14.38
CA PHE A 73 5.88 -4.96 -13.40
C PHE A 73 5.51 -6.30 -14.03
N ASP A 74 4.82 -6.30 -15.17
CA ASP A 74 4.54 -7.49 -15.98
C ASP A 74 5.84 -8.12 -16.49
N ARG A 75 6.78 -7.32 -17.01
CA ARG A 75 8.12 -7.78 -17.43
C ARG A 75 8.95 -8.32 -16.27
N LEU A 76 8.72 -7.83 -15.06
CA LEU A 76 9.33 -8.33 -13.83
C LEU A 76 8.63 -9.57 -13.26
N HIS A 77 7.56 -10.03 -13.91
CA HIS A 77 6.69 -11.13 -13.46
C HIS A 77 6.15 -10.96 -12.04
N LEU A 78 5.94 -9.72 -11.61
CA LEU A 78 5.34 -9.42 -10.33
C LEU A 78 3.83 -9.58 -10.39
N LYS A 79 3.25 -10.18 -9.35
CA LYS A 79 1.82 -10.09 -9.08
C LYS A 79 1.57 -8.80 -8.32
N TYR A 80 0.67 -7.95 -8.82
CA TYR A 80 0.33 -6.68 -8.18
C TYR A 80 -1.14 -6.31 -8.38
N ASN A 81 -1.63 -5.48 -7.47
CA ASN A 81 -2.94 -4.84 -7.55
C ASN A 81 -2.73 -3.33 -7.68
N ILE A 82 -3.52 -2.69 -8.55
CA ILE A 82 -3.55 -1.23 -8.67
C ILE A 82 -4.70 -0.74 -7.80
N VAL A 83 -4.37 -0.02 -6.73
CA VAL A 83 -5.35 0.40 -5.72
C VAL A 83 -5.50 1.91 -5.71
N LYS A 84 -6.73 2.39 -5.46
CA LYS A 84 -6.96 3.81 -5.18
C LYS A 84 -6.29 4.17 -3.84
N ALA A 85 -5.59 5.29 -3.81
CA ALA A 85 -4.91 5.77 -2.61
C ALA A 85 -5.29 7.22 -2.31
N VAL A 86 -4.99 7.68 -1.09
CA VAL A 86 -5.09 9.09 -0.72
C VAL A 86 -3.84 9.85 -1.19
N SER A 87 -4.00 11.08 -1.68
CA SER A 87 -2.85 11.88 -2.15
C SER A 87 -1.97 12.40 -0.99
N GLY A 88 -2.52 12.43 0.23
CA GLY A 88 -1.80 12.81 1.45
C GLY A 88 -1.03 14.12 1.34
N ALA A 89 0.17 14.16 1.95
CA ALA A 89 1.04 15.33 2.01
C ALA A 89 1.55 15.79 0.63
N MET A 90 1.60 14.91 -0.37
CA MET A 90 1.96 15.27 -1.74
C MET A 90 0.92 16.22 -2.36
N GLY A 91 -0.34 16.16 -1.89
CA GLY A 91 -1.45 16.88 -2.49
C GLY A 91 -1.83 16.31 -3.86
N GLY A 92 -2.99 16.72 -4.38
CA GLY A 92 -3.45 16.26 -5.69
C GLY A 92 -4.83 15.61 -5.69
N SER A 93 -5.41 15.49 -6.89
CA SER A 93 -6.80 15.05 -7.11
C SER A 93 -6.95 13.54 -7.34
N LYS A 94 -5.89 12.86 -7.76
CA LYS A 94 -5.90 11.42 -8.07
C LYS A 94 -4.58 10.77 -7.68
N SER A 95 -4.68 9.59 -7.06
CA SER A 95 -3.55 8.83 -6.52
C SER A 95 -3.83 7.33 -6.67
N GLU A 96 -2.88 6.59 -7.25
CA GLU A 96 -2.94 5.12 -7.39
C GLU A 96 -1.63 4.50 -6.95
N GLU A 97 -1.72 3.44 -6.14
CA GLU A 97 -0.59 2.64 -5.69
C GLU A 97 -0.57 1.29 -6.39
N PHE A 98 0.63 0.77 -6.62
CA PHE A 98 0.90 -0.55 -7.15
C PHE A 98 1.39 -1.40 -5.99
N LEU A 99 0.52 -2.30 -5.53
CA LEU A 99 0.73 -3.11 -4.35
C LEU A 99 1.04 -4.55 -4.75
N ALA A 100 2.22 -5.05 -4.40
CA ALA A 100 2.60 -6.45 -4.57
C ALA A 100 2.13 -7.28 -3.36
N PRO A 101 1.13 -8.18 -3.50
CA PRO A 101 0.62 -8.96 -2.38
C PRO A 101 1.74 -9.73 -1.68
N CYS A 102 1.78 -9.60 -0.36
CA CYS A 102 2.83 -10.16 0.49
C CYS A 102 2.36 -10.13 1.96
N PRO A 103 2.26 -11.28 2.65
CA PRO A 103 1.80 -11.33 4.04
C PRO A 103 2.64 -10.50 5.02
N THR A 104 3.93 -10.32 4.72
CA THR A 104 4.87 -9.51 5.51
C THR A 104 4.86 -8.02 5.13
N GLY A 105 4.14 -7.66 4.06
CA GLY A 105 3.99 -6.30 3.56
C GLY A 105 3.30 -5.36 4.55
N GLU A 106 3.63 -4.08 4.55
CA GLU A 106 3.17 -3.13 5.57
C GLU A 106 1.87 -2.44 5.21
N ASP A 107 1.56 -2.36 3.91
CA ASP A 107 0.37 -1.70 3.40
C ASP A 107 -0.82 -2.64 3.47
N THR A 108 -1.94 -2.11 3.98
CA THR A 108 -3.19 -2.85 4.10
C THR A 108 -4.19 -2.25 3.13
N TYR A 109 -4.77 -3.08 2.29
CA TYR A 109 -5.70 -2.64 1.26
C TYR A 109 -6.94 -3.55 1.24
N VAL A 110 -8.03 -3.01 0.71
CA VAL A 110 -9.25 -3.75 0.46
C VAL A 110 -9.33 -4.19 -0.99
N LEU A 111 -9.90 -5.36 -1.22
CA LEU A 111 -10.20 -5.89 -2.54
C LEU A 111 -11.63 -6.43 -2.58
N CYS A 112 -12.36 -6.13 -3.64
CA CYS A 112 -13.65 -6.76 -3.91
C CYS A 112 -13.46 -7.94 -4.89
N PRO A 113 -13.72 -9.19 -4.46
CA PRO A 113 -13.52 -10.36 -5.33
C PRO A 113 -14.48 -10.40 -6.53
N LYS A 114 -15.60 -9.66 -6.48
CA LYS A 114 -16.61 -9.65 -7.54
C LYS A 114 -16.34 -8.63 -8.65
N CYS A 115 -15.99 -7.40 -8.27
CA CYS A 115 -15.88 -6.29 -9.24
C CYS A 115 -14.46 -5.75 -9.42
N GLY A 116 -13.48 -6.28 -8.68
CA GLY A 116 -12.08 -5.84 -8.77
C GLY A 116 -11.80 -4.45 -8.16
N PHE A 117 -12.77 -3.85 -7.46
CA PHE A 117 -12.53 -2.64 -6.69
C PHE A 117 -11.39 -2.89 -5.70
N ALA A 118 -10.38 -2.02 -5.72
CA ALA A 118 -9.27 -2.08 -4.79
C ALA A 118 -8.87 -0.67 -4.34
N ALA A 119 -8.62 -0.51 -3.05
CA ALA A 119 -8.25 0.76 -2.44
C ALA A 119 -7.45 0.52 -1.17
N ASN A 120 -6.57 1.45 -0.82
CA ASN A 120 -6.06 1.49 0.55
C ASN A 120 -7.20 1.68 1.53
N VAL A 121 -6.98 1.21 2.76
CA VAL A 121 -7.96 1.37 3.84
C VAL A 121 -8.28 2.83 4.08
N GLU A 122 -7.39 3.79 3.84
CA GLU A 122 -7.68 5.23 3.97
C GLU A 122 -8.53 5.78 2.81
N ALA A 123 -8.55 5.12 1.64
CA ALA A 123 -9.23 5.57 0.44
C ALA A 123 -10.58 4.86 0.17
N MET A 124 -10.91 3.82 0.96
CA MET A 124 -12.21 3.15 0.84
C MET A 124 -13.34 4.09 1.30
N VAL A 125 -14.41 4.21 0.52
CA VAL A 125 -15.60 4.99 0.90
C VAL A 125 -16.69 4.05 1.42
N THR A 126 -17.42 4.49 2.44
CA THR A 126 -18.54 3.77 3.03
C THR A 126 -19.86 4.36 2.50
N LYS A 127 -20.72 3.53 1.89
CA LYS A 127 -22.05 3.94 1.43
C LYS A 127 -23.14 3.30 2.29
N VAL A 128 -23.82 4.11 3.10
CA VAL A 128 -24.97 3.70 3.92
C VAL A 128 -26.14 4.63 3.63
N ALA A 129 -27.31 4.06 3.36
CA ALA A 129 -28.52 4.83 3.11
C ALA A 129 -29.13 5.33 4.42
N ALA A 130 -29.86 6.46 4.35
CA ALA A 130 -30.69 6.90 5.46
C ALA A 130 -31.76 5.85 5.79
N VAL A 131 -32.10 5.75 7.07
CA VAL A 131 -33.09 4.80 7.60
C VAL A 131 -34.34 5.56 8.03
N ASP A 132 -35.52 4.98 7.85
CA ASP A 132 -36.75 5.55 8.42
C ASP A 132 -36.78 5.28 9.94
N SER A 133 -36.70 6.35 10.72
CA SER A 133 -36.72 6.30 12.18
C SER A 133 -38.08 6.62 12.79
N SER A 134 -39.16 6.71 12.00
CA SER A 134 -40.50 7.12 12.47
C SER A 134 -41.07 6.20 13.56
N ALA A 135 -40.72 4.91 13.50
CA ALA A 135 -41.12 3.90 14.47
C ALA A 135 -40.19 3.80 15.69
N VAL A 136 -39.07 4.52 15.70
CA VAL A 136 -38.12 4.49 16.84
C VAL A 136 -38.73 5.28 18.00
N PRO A 137 -38.87 4.70 19.21
CA PRO A 137 -39.43 5.40 20.35
C PRO A 137 -38.68 6.69 20.71
N ALA A 138 -39.28 7.50 21.57
CA ALA A 138 -38.61 8.67 22.14
C ALA A 138 -37.32 8.26 22.87
N LEU A 139 -36.37 9.20 22.90
CA LEU A 139 -35.15 9.06 23.68
C LEU A 139 -35.48 8.75 25.14
N GLU A 140 -34.80 7.76 25.70
CA GLU A 140 -34.97 7.36 27.09
C GLU A 140 -33.61 7.31 27.80
N GLU A 141 -33.48 8.05 28.90
CA GLU A 141 -32.33 7.95 29.80
C GLU A 141 -32.41 6.68 30.64
N LEU A 142 -31.28 5.98 30.74
CA LEU A 142 -31.10 4.75 31.47
C LEU A 142 -30.07 4.95 32.57
N ASP A 143 -30.39 4.51 33.79
CA ASP A 143 -29.39 4.36 34.85
C ASP A 143 -28.47 3.18 34.52
N THR A 144 -27.19 3.47 34.34
CA THR A 144 -26.11 2.54 33.95
C THR A 144 -24.86 2.82 34.80
N PRO A 145 -24.91 2.61 36.12
CA PRO A 145 -23.76 2.86 36.98
C PRO A 145 -22.60 1.91 36.67
N ASN A 146 -21.37 2.39 36.86
CA ASN A 146 -20.14 1.61 36.65
C ASN A 146 -20.05 0.96 35.25
N THR A 147 -20.52 1.67 34.21
CA THR A 147 -20.60 1.15 32.84
C THR A 147 -19.70 1.96 31.87
N PRO A 148 -18.36 1.94 32.01
CA PRO A 148 -17.47 2.81 31.24
C PRO A 148 -17.09 2.25 29.86
N THR A 149 -17.41 0.99 29.54
CA THR A 149 -17.04 0.33 28.27
C THR A 149 -18.26 -0.12 27.48
N ILE A 150 -18.10 -0.32 26.17
CA ILE A 150 -19.16 -0.86 25.32
C ILE A 150 -19.61 -2.24 25.79
N ASP A 151 -18.69 -3.13 26.16
CA ASP A 151 -19.04 -4.47 26.65
C ASP A 151 -19.91 -4.38 27.91
N SER A 152 -19.51 -3.54 28.87
CA SER A 152 -20.31 -3.34 30.09
C SER A 152 -21.70 -2.77 29.78
N LEU A 153 -21.83 -1.91 28.76
CA LEU A 153 -23.10 -1.34 28.34
C LEU A 153 -23.99 -2.38 27.68
N VAL A 154 -23.42 -3.21 26.81
CA VAL A 154 -24.12 -4.32 26.17
C VAL A 154 -24.66 -5.31 27.19
N ASP A 155 -23.87 -5.64 28.22
CA ASP A 155 -24.31 -6.51 29.32
C ASP A 155 -25.52 -5.93 30.06
N VAL A 156 -25.47 -4.63 30.40
CA VAL A 156 -26.59 -3.93 31.07
C VAL A 156 -27.84 -3.91 30.18
N LEU A 157 -27.68 -3.62 28.88
CA LEU A 157 -28.79 -3.58 27.93
C LEU A 157 -29.45 -4.96 27.79
N ASN A 158 -28.64 -6.00 27.61
CA ASN A 158 -29.14 -7.36 27.46
C ASN A 158 -29.82 -7.87 28.74
N ALA A 159 -29.28 -7.53 29.92
CA ALA A 159 -29.90 -7.85 31.20
C ALA A 159 -31.25 -7.14 31.42
N LYS A 160 -31.37 -5.88 30.99
CA LYS A 160 -32.60 -5.08 31.18
C LYS A 160 -33.69 -5.36 30.13
N PHE A 161 -33.30 -5.65 28.90
CA PHE A 161 -34.22 -5.66 27.75
C PHE A 161 -34.33 -7.00 27.02
N GLY A 162 -33.74 -8.06 27.57
CA GLY A 162 -33.99 -9.43 27.09
C GLY A 162 -33.13 -9.88 25.91
N GLY A 163 -31.95 -9.28 25.71
CA GLY A 163 -30.98 -9.69 24.70
C GLY A 163 -31.08 -8.93 23.36
N GLY A 164 -30.21 -9.29 22.42
CA GLY A 164 -30.19 -8.76 21.04
C GLY A 164 -29.37 -7.48 20.83
N PHE A 165 -28.86 -6.87 21.92
CA PHE A 165 -27.92 -5.76 21.81
C PHE A 165 -26.50 -6.29 21.64
N THR A 166 -25.78 -5.69 20.71
CA THR A 166 -24.35 -5.91 20.50
C THR A 166 -23.62 -4.57 20.51
N GLY A 167 -22.29 -4.56 20.40
CA GLY A 167 -21.53 -3.31 20.25
C GLY A 167 -22.03 -2.45 19.11
N ALA A 168 -22.54 -3.06 18.02
CA ALA A 168 -23.10 -2.37 16.87
C ALA A 168 -24.44 -1.67 17.17
N SER A 169 -25.10 -1.96 18.30
CA SER A 169 -26.29 -1.22 18.77
C SER A 169 -25.93 0.07 19.52
N THR A 170 -24.65 0.24 19.87
CA THR A 170 -24.15 1.36 20.67
C THR A 170 -23.36 2.34 19.80
N LEU A 171 -23.17 3.57 20.28
CA LEU A 171 -22.46 4.63 19.58
C LEU A 171 -21.33 5.19 20.45
N LYS A 172 -20.10 5.04 19.99
CA LYS A 172 -18.91 5.64 20.62
C LYS A 172 -18.80 7.10 20.23
N ASN A 173 -18.49 7.93 21.22
CA ASN A 173 -18.12 9.33 21.05
C ASN A 173 -16.64 9.45 21.38
N VAL A 174 -15.79 9.44 20.36
CA VAL A 174 -14.34 9.53 20.56
C VAL A 174 -13.93 11.00 20.52
N LEU A 175 -13.42 11.50 21.65
CA LEU A 175 -13.02 12.88 21.79
C LEU A 175 -11.55 13.03 21.37
N LEU A 176 -11.30 13.93 20.43
CA LEU A 176 -9.99 14.17 19.84
C LEU A 176 -9.70 15.67 19.80
N MET A 177 -8.42 16.01 19.86
CA MET A 177 -7.93 17.35 19.54
C MET A 177 -7.41 17.34 18.11
N ALA A 178 -8.06 18.13 17.26
CA ALA A 178 -7.61 18.47 15.92
C ALA A 178 -6.87 19.81 15.99
N ASP A 179 -5.55 19.74 15.93
CA ASP A 179 -4.60 20.79 16.28
C ASP A 179 -4.85 21.32 17.71
N LYS A 180 -5.70 22.33 17.85
CA LYS A 180 -6.07 22.97 19.13
C LYS A 180 -7.58 23.07 19.34
N LYS A 181 -8.36 22.40 18.49
CA LYS A 181 -9.82 22.41 18.54
C LYS A 181 -10.33 21.04 18.97
N ALA A 182 -11.22 21.06 19.96
CA ALA A 182 -11.90 19.88 20.43
C ALA A 182 -12.95 19.41 19.42
N ILE A 183 -12.88 18.12 19.05
CA ILE A 183 -13.83 17.48 18.16
C ILE A 183 -14.32 16.17 18.79
N SER A 184 -15.53 15.75 18.42
CA SER A 184 -16.07 14.43 18.72
C SER A 184 -16.27 13.66 17.42
N VAL A 185 -15.83 12.41 17.39
CA VAL A 185 -15.97 11.52 16.23
C VAL A 185 -16.86 10.35 16.63
N LEU A 186 -17.98 10.22 15.93
CA LEU A 186 -18.99 9.22 16.17
C LEU A 186 -18.75 7.98 15.30
N VAL A 187 -18.60 6.82 15.94
CA VAL A 187 -18.48 5.52 15.27
C VAL A 187 -19.37 4.49 15.95
N PRO A 188 -19.88 3.46 15.24
CA PRO A 188 -20.55 2.33 15.86
C PRO A 188 -19.69 1.74 16.98
N GLY A 189 -20.31 1.28 18.07
CA GLY A 189 -19.55 0.88 19.26
C GLY A 189 -18.81 -0.44 19.11
N ASP A 190 -19.15 -1.24 18.10
CA ASP A 190 -18.33 -2.37 17.70
C ASP A 190 -17.12 -1.95 16.87
N ARG A 191 -16.92 -0.67 16.53
CA ARG A 191 -15.78 -0.16 15.72
C ARG A 191 -14.84 0.71 16.53
N GLU A 192 -13.62 0.88 16.03
CA GLU A 192 -12.64 1.84 16.54
C GLU A 192 -12.40 2.96 15.53
N VAL A 193 -11.94 4.11 16.01
CA VAL A 193 -11.51 5.21 15.14
C VAL A 193 -10.12 4.92 14.61
N ASP A 194 -10.00 4.87 13.28
CA ASP A 194 -8.71 4.89 12.58
C ASP A 194 -8.29 6.35 12.38
N LEU A 195 -7.29 6.79 13.15
CA LEU A 195 -6.80 8.17 13.10
C LEU A 195 -6.23 8.55 11.74
N LYS A 196 -5.63 7.61 10.98
CA LYS A 196 -5.09 7.91 9.65
C LYS A 196 -6.21 8.17 8.65
N ARG A 197 -7.24 7.31 8.68
CA ARG A 197 -8.42 7.43 7.83
C ARG A 197 -9.18 8.73 8.15
N LEU A 198 -9.36 9.03 9.44
CA LEU A 198 -9.95 10.29 9.89
C LEU A 198 -9.13 11.50 9.41
N GLN A 199 -7.80 11.47 9.58
CA GLN A 199 -6.95 12.58 9.16
C GLN A 199 -7.04 12.84 7.65
N ALA A 200 -7.09 11.78 6.84
CA ALA A 200 -7.25 11.89 5.40
C ALA A 200 -8.56 12.58 4.99
N GLY A 201 -9.60 12.48 5.81
CA GLY A 201 -10.89 13.14 5.60
C GLY A 201 -11.01 14.55 6.19
N LEU A 202 -9.99 15.05 6.89
CA LEU A 202 -9.96 16.38 7.52
C LEU A 202 -8.88 17.28 6.89
N PRO A 203 -9.10 17.80 5.67
CA PRO A 203 -8.11 18.61 4.98
C PRO A 203 -7.76 19.87 5.78
N GLY A 204 -6.46 20.08 6.02
CA GLY A 204 -5.93 21.23 6.76
C GLY A 204 -5.67 20.99 8.25
N VAL A 205 -6.00 19.80 8.78
CA VAL A 205 -5.61 19.40 10.14
C VAL A 205 -4.23 18.74 10.11
N GLU A 206 -3.28 19.30 10.85
CA GLU A 206 -1.90 18.81 10.87
C GLU A 206 -1.67 17.77 11.97
N GLU A 207 -2.31 17.98 13.13
CA GLU A 207 -2.17 17.12 14.29
C GLU A 207 -3.54 16.59 14.74
N LEU A 208 -3.63 15.26 14.92
CA LEU A 208 -4.76 14.62 15.59
C LEU A 208 -4.24 13.81 16.76
N ARG A 209 -4.77 14.08 17.95
CA ARG A 209 -4.49 13.29 19.15
C ARG A 209 -5.76 13.00 19.93
N VAL A 210 -5.74 11.91 20.68
CA VAL A 210 -6.82 11.58 21.61
C VAL A 210 -6.84 12.60 22.76
N PHE A 211 -8.03 12.89 23.26
CA PHE A 211 -8.20 13.68 24.48
C PHE A 211 -7.42 13.09 25.65
N GLU A 212 -6.76 13.97 26.40
CA GLU A 212 -6.04 13.65 27.64
C GLU A 212 -6.80 14.21 28.84
N GLU A 213 -6.42 13.80 30.06
CA GLU A 213 -7.08 14.24 31.30
C GLU A 213 -7.12 15.77 31.46
N ALA A 214 -6.08 16.47 30.99
CA ALA A 214 -6.04 17.92 30.99
C ALA A 214 -7.09 18.56 30.06
N ASP A 215 -7.40 17.90 28.94
CA ASP A 215 -8.44 18.38 28.02
C ASP A 215 -9.84 18.19 28.63
N PHE A 216 -10.07 17.06 29.31
CA PHE A 216 -11.33 16.83 30.05
C PHE A 216 -11.52 17.86 31.17
N ALA A 217 -10.46 18.23 31.89
CA ALA A 217 -10.53 19.27 32.92
C ALA A 217 -10.97 20.64 32.35
N ASN A 218 -10.63 20.93 31.09
CA ASN A 218 -11.04 22.15 30.40
C ASN A 218 -12.47 22.09 29.83
N HIS A 219 -13.12 20.91 29.84
CA HIS A 219 -14.46 20.69 29.31
C HIS A 219 -15.35 19.97 30.35
N PRO A 220 -15.78 20.66 31.43
CA PRO A 220 -16.47 20.03 32.56
C PRO A 220 -17.85 19.43 32.20
N GLY A 221 -18.43 19.78 31.05
CA GLY A 221 -19.65 19.16 30.52
C GLY A 221 -19.44 17.74 29.96
N LEU A 222 -18.19 17.34 29.69
CA LEU A 222 -17.87 16.02 29.15
C LEU A 222 -17.65 15.01 30.28
N VAL A 223 -18.66 14.18 30.52
CA VAL A 223 -18.60 13.14 31.56
C VAL A 223 -17.97 11.87 30.98
N LYS A 224 -16.67 11.64 31.24
CA LYS A 224 -15.94 10.46 30.76
C LYS A 224 -16.70 9.15 31.04
N GLY A 225 -16.83 8.31 30.01
CA GLY A 225 -17.61 7.06 30.05
C GLY A 225 -19.12 7.23 29.80
N TYR A 226 -19.64 8.45 29.80
CA TYR A 226 -21.06 8.75 29.61
C TYR A 226 -21.29 9.90 28.62
N ILE A 227 -20.33 10.12 27.71
CA ILE A 227 -20.39 11.18 26.70
C ILE A 227 -21.30 10.75 25.54
N GLY A 228 -22.20 11.63 25.13
CA GLY A 228 -23.05 11.45 23.96
C GLY A 228 -23.17 12.73 23.12
N PRO A 229 -23.65 12.61 21.87
CA PRO A 229 -23.64 13.71 20.90
C PRO A 229 -24.73 14.77 21.13
N GLN A 230 -25.69 14.52 22.01
CA GLN A 230 -26.93 15.29 22.17
C GLN A 230 -26.69 16.76 22.57
N ASP A 231 -25.66 17.02 23.38
CA ASP A 231 -25.34 18.35 23.90
C ASP A 231 -24.02 18.92 23.36
N ALA A 232 -23.41 18.27 22.37
CA ALA A 232 -22.07 18.63 21.88
C ALA A 232 -21.97 20.11 21.43
N GLY A 233 -22.99 20.62 20.73
CA GLY A 233 -23.04 22.03 20.34
C GLY A 233 -23.07 23.01 21.52
N LYS A 234 -23.71 22.63 22.65
CA LYS A 234 -23.69 23.44 23.88
C LYS A 234 -22.31 23.44 24.53
N PHE A 235 -21.53 22.39 24.31
CA PHE A 235 -20.17 22.26 24.81
C PHE A 235 -19.13 22.87 23.86
N GLY A 236 -19.55 23.44 22.72
CA GLY A 236 -18.63 24.00 21.73
C GLY A 236 -17.79 22.94 21.00
N ILE A 237 -18.27 21.69 20.96
CA ILE A 237 -17.57 20.58 20.33
C ILE A 237 -18.13 20.37 18.92
N THR A 238 -17.26 20.38 17.92
CA THR A 238 -17.63 19.99 16.56
C THR A 238 -17.79 18.47 16.49
N VAL A 239 -18.91 18.00 15.96
CA VAL A 239 -19.27 16.59 15.87
C VAL A 239 -19.12 16.10 14.44
N TYR A 240 -18.21 15.16 14.26
CA TYR A 240 -18.06 14.39 13.03
C TYR A 240 -18.65 13.00 13.21
N ALA A 241 -19.17 12.40 12.14
CA ALA A 241 -19.68 11.03 12.19
C ALA A 241 -19.15 10.19 11.03
N ASP A 242 -18.83 8.92 11.31
CA ASP A 242 -18.60 7.92 10.26
C ASP A 242 -19.90 7.72 9.45
N PRO A 243 -19.83 7.49 8.13
CA PRO A 243 -21.03 7.26 7.31
C PRO A 243 -21.92 6.10 7.81
N ARG A 244 -21.39 5.15 8.60
CA ARG A 244 -22.20 4.11 9.26
C ARG A 244 -23.22 4.67 10.25
N VAL A 245 -23.02 5.88 10.75
CA VAL A 245 -23.95 6.62 11.61
C VAL A 245 -24.91 7.45 10.74
N ALA A 246 -25.47 6.86 9.68
CA ALA A 246 -26.30 7.56 8.69
C ALA A 246 -27.56 8.22 9.32
N PRO A 247 -28.20 9.19 8.65
CA PRO A 247 -29.45 9.79 9.14
C PRO A 247 -30.51 8.72 9.41
N GLY A 248 -31.23 8.88 10.53
CA GLY A 248 -32.27 7.96 11.00
C GLY A 248 -31.77 6.70 11.71
N THR A 249 -30.46 6.45 11.76
CA THR A 249 -29.91 5.38 12.61
C THR A 249 -30.16 5.68 14.10
N SER A 250 -30.48 4.64 14.87
CA SER A 250 -30.79 4.74 16.30
C SER A 250 -29.75 4.02 17.15
N TRP A 251 -29.36 4.63 18.27
CA TRP A 251 -28.22 4.19 19.06
C TRP A 251 -28.50 4.18 20.56
N VAL A 252 -27.69 3.39 21.28
CA VAL A 252 -27.44 3.60 22.71
C VAL A 252 -26.10 4.32 22.88
N THR A 253 -26.09 5.44 23.60
CA THR A 253 -24.90 6.27 23.78
C THR A 253 -24.94 7.00 25.12
N GLY A 254 -23.88 7.73 25.50
CA GLY A 254 -23.86 8.46 26.76
C GLY A 254 -24.99 9.50 26.85
N ALA A 255 -25.43 9.82 28.07
CA ALA A 255 -26.44 10.84 28.32
C ALA A 255 -25.84 12.18 28.82
N ASN A 256 -24.52 12.35 28.74
CA ASN A 256 -23.76 13.48 29.31
C ASN A 256 -23.99 13.67 30.82
N LYS A 257 -24.36 12.58 31.51
CA LYS A 257 -24.63 12.54 32.95
C LYS A 257 -23.93 11.34 33.54
N LYS A 258 -23.33 11.53 34.71
CA LYS A 258 -22.65 10.43 35.42
C LYS A 258 -23.63 9.27 35.63
N ASP A 259 -23.15 8.07 35.36
CA ASP A 259 -23.89 6.81 35.55
C ASP A 259 -25.14 6.68 34.68
N ARG A 260 -25.21 7.40 33.55
CA ARG A 260 -26.36 7.37 32.64
C ARG A 260 -25.99 7.31 31.17
N HIS A 261 -26.69 6.42 30.48
CA HIS A 261 -26.74 6.37 29.01
C HIS A 261 -28.14 6.74 28.53
N ALA A 262 -28.30 6.97 27.24
CA ALA A 262 -29.57 7.16 26.58
C ALA A 262 -29.74 6.10 25.49
N ARG A 263 -30.92 5.52 25.39
CA ARG A 263 -31.31 4.64 24.28
C ARG A 263 -32.30 5.31 23.34
N ASN A 264 -32.47 4.71 22.17
CA ASN A 264 -33.28 5.23 21.08
C ASN A 264 -32.78 6.60 20.59
N VAL A 265 -31.48 6.88 20.69
CA VAL A 265 -30.91 8.17 20.27
C VAL A 265 -30.73 8.16 18.75
N VAL A 266 -31.48 9.00 18.05
CA VAL A 266 -31.57 8.99 16.58
C VAL A 266 -30.81 10.15 15.96
N ASN A 267 -29.95 9.84 14.99
CA ASN A 267 -29.31 10.86 14.15
C ASN A 267 -30.37 11.54 13.26
N GLY A 268 -30.47 12.87 13.32
CA GLY A 268 -31.47 13.70 12.64
C GLY A 268 -32.67 14.07 13.52
N ARG A 269 -32.85 13.42 14.67
CA ARG A 269 -33.91 13.75 15.66
C ARG A 269 -33.31 14.27 16.98
N ASP A 270 -32.38 13.53 17.56
CA ASP A 270 -31.83 13.80 18.89
C ASP A 270 -30.42 14.41 18.84
N PHE A 271 -29.70 14.25 17.73
CA PHE A 271 -28.47 14.94 17.39
C PHE A 271 -28.32 15.07 15.88
N THR A 272 -27.42 15.90 15.39
CA THR A 272 -27.05 15.96 13.97
C THR A 272 -25.54 16.25 13.90
N PRO A 273 -24.73 15.41 13.21
CA PRO A 273 -23.32 15.70 13.05
C PRO A 273 -23.12 16.92 12.15
N ASP A 274 -22.07 17.69 12.42
CA ASP A 274 -21.68 18.85 11.60
C ASP A 274 -21.19 18.41 10.21
N ALA A 275 -20.54 17.25 10.14
CA ALA A 275 -20.12 16.63 8.89
C ALA A 275 -19.93 15.12 9.00
N TYR A 276 -20.01 14.42 7.86
CA TYR A 276 -19.60 13.03 7.75
C TYR A 276 -18.15 12.93 7.29
N VAL A 277 -17.40 12.02 7.91
CA VAL A 277 -16.00 11.75 7.60
C VAL A 277 -15.72 10.28 7.78
N GLU A 278 -14.95 9.69 6.87
CA GLU A 278 -14.51 8.31 7.01
C GLU A 278 -13.58 8.20 8.23
N ALA A 279 -14.03 7.51 9.28
CA ALA A 279 -13.32 7.51 10.56
C ALA A 279 -13.19 6.13 11.18
N ALA A 280 -14.13 5.22 10.92
CA ALA A 280 -14.08 3.88 11.47
C ALA A 280 -13.03 3.02 10.76
N GLU A 281 -12.38 2.13 11.51
CA GLU A 281 -11.58 1.06 10.93
C GLU A 281 -12.41 0.21 9.95
N ILE A 282 -11.76 -0.21 8.85
CA ILE A 282 -12.34 -1.13 7.88
C ILE A 282 -12.13 -2.57 8.34
N ARG A 283 -13.14 -3.41 8.16
CA ARG A 283 -13.07 -4.85 8.45
C ARG A 283 -13.34 -5.69 7.22
N GLU A 284 -12.76 -6.88 7.21
CA GLU A 284 -13.15 -7.93 6.27
C GLU A 284 -14.67 -8.15 6.39
N GLY A 285 -15.34 -8.26 5.25
CA GLY A 285 -16.80 -8.35 5.19
C GLY A 285 -17.52 -7.01 4.96
N ASP A 286 -16.84 -5.86 5.11
CA ASP A 286 -17.46 -4.56 4.84
C ASP A 286 -17.91 -4.45 3.37
N SER A 287 -18.98 -3.68 3.14
CA SER A 287 -19.61 -3.60 1.81
C SER A 287 -18.75 -2.81 0.82
N CYS A 288 -18.48 -3.41 -0.34
CA CYS A 288 -17.82 -2.73 -1.45
C CYS A 288 -18.65 -1.50 -1.90
N PRO A 289 -18.03 -0.31 -2.06
CA PRO A 289 -18.75 0.89 -2.46
C PRO A 289 -19.32 0.85 -3.88
N GLU A 290 -18.85 -0.06 -4.73
CA GLU A 290 -19.30 -0.15 -6.13
C GLU A 290 -20.42 -1.18 -6.32
N CYS A 291 -20.41 -2.28 -5.56
CA CYS A 291 -21.32 -3.41 -5.81
C CYS A 291 -21.90 -4.09 -4.55
N ALA A 292 -21.65 -3.52 -3.35
CA ALA A 292 -22.09 -4.01 -2.05
C ALA A 292 -21.62 -5.42 -1.65
N THR A 293 -20.81 -6.10 -2.48
CA THR A 293 -20.21 -7.39 -2.11
C THR A 293 -19.18 -7.19 -1.01
N ALA A 294 -19.12 -8.11 -0.05
CA ALA A 294 -18.12 -8.12 1.02
C ALA A 294 -16.69 -7.98 0.44
N VAL A 295 -15.92 -7.04 0.97
CA VAL A 295 -14.50 -6.88 0.64
C VAL A 295 -13.65 -7.80 1.49
N VAL A 296 -12.51 -8.21 0.94
CA VAL A 296 -11.42 -8.86 1.66
C VAL A 296 -10.35 -7.82 1.99
N ILE A 297 -9.61 -8.05 3.08
CA ILE A 297 -8.45 -7.25 3.46
C ILE A 297 -7.21 -8.10 3.20
N ASP A 298 -6.20 -7.49 2.57
CA ASP A 298 -4.93 -8.16 2.30
C ASP A 298 -3.75 -7.21 2.57
N ARG A 299 -2.55 -7.78 2.65
CA ARG A 299 -1.30 -7.06 2.91
C ARG A 299 -0.39 -7.09 1.70
N ALA A 300 0.35 -6.01 1.51
CA ALA A 300 1.20 -5.87 0.35
C ALA A 300 2.42 -4.98 0.60
N ILE A 301 3.37 -5.08 -0.34
CA ILE A 301 4.50 -4.17 -0.48
C ILE A 301 4.15 -3.15 -1.56
N GLU A 302 4.10 -1.86 -1.23
CA GLU A 302 3.95 -0.79 -2.22
C GLU A 302 5.20 -0.70 -3.11
N ILE A 303 5.12 -1.16 -4.37
CA ILE A 303 6.21 -1.18 -5.34
C ILE A 303 6.24 0.07 -6.24
N GLY A 304 5.14 0.81 -6.32
CA GLY A 304 5.09 2.10 -7.00
C GLY A 304 3.86 2.92 -6.67
N HIS A 305 3.95 4.23 -6.93
CA HIS A 305 2.89 5.20 -6.60
C HIS A 305 2.86 6.32 -7.65
N ILE A 306 1.67 6.61 -8.18
CA ILE A 306 1.45 7.67 -9.17
C ILE A 306 0.43 8.71 -8.68
N PHE A 307 0.73 9.99 -8.87
CA PHE A 307 -0.03 11.12 -8.37
C PHE A 307 -0.31 12.16 -9.45
N GLN A 308 -1.52 12.72 -9.45
CA GLN A 308 -1.84 13.99 -10.08
C GLN A 308 -1.68 15.12 -9.06
N LEU A 309 -0.49 15.71 -8.97
CA LEU A 309 -0.17 16.76 -7.99
C LEU A 309 -0.94 18.07 -8.26
N GLY A 310 -1.39 18.27 -9.49
CA GLY A 310 -2.06 19.49 -9.92
C GLY A 310 -1.08 20.67 -9.87
N ARG A 311 -1.55 21.82 -9.37
CA ARG A 311 -0.77 23.08 -9.38
C ARG A 311 -0.05 23.37 -8.06
N LYS A 312 -0.20 22.55 -7.02
CA LYS A 312 0.31 22.80 -5.66
C LYS A 312 1.75 23.33 -5.61
N TYR A 313 2.68 22.59 -6.22
CA TYR A 313 4.10 22.95 -6.21
C TYR A 313 4.42 24.06 -7.22
N ALA A 314 3.73 24.09 -8.36
CA ALA A 314 3.90 25.13 -9.37
C ALA A 314 3.47 26.51 -8.83
N ASP A 315 2.34 26.58 -8.13
CA ASP A 315 1.85 27.79 -7.46
C ASP A 315 2.85 28.26 -6.39
N SER A 316 3.25 27.34 -5.50
CA SER A 316 4.13 27.65 -4.38
C SER A 316 5.53 28.11 -4.82
N LEU A 317 6.01 27.65 -5.98
CA LEU A 317 7.32 27.98 -6.53
C LEU A 317 7.25 29.00 -7.68
N GLY A 318 6.06 29.45 -8.06
CA GLY A 318 5.82 30.38 -9.17
C GLY A 318 6.32 29.87 -10.52
N LEU A 319 6.01 28.61 -10.86
CA LEU A 319 6.27 28.04 -12.18
C LEU A 319 5.11 28.36 -13.12
N THR A 320 5.37 29.22 -14.11
CA THR A 320 4.42 29.60 -15.15
C THR A 320 5.05 29.56 -16.53
N VAL A 321 4.24 29.31 -17.56
CA VAL A 321 4.65 29.40 -18.97
C VAL A 321 3.69 30.33 -19.73
N LEU A 322 4.14 30.89 -20.85
CA LEU A 322 3.26 31.62 -21.76
C LEU A 322 2.45 30.65 -22.63
N ASP A 323 1.13 30.82 -22.68
CA ASP A 323 0.26 30.09 -23.60
C ASP A 323 0.34 30.61 -25.05
N GLN A 324 -0.42 29.98 -25.94
CA GLN A 324 -0.53 30.33 -27.36
C GLN A 324 -1.01 31.76 -27.62
N ASN A 325 -1.61 32.43 -26.64
CA ASN A 325 -2.05 33.82 -26.70
C ASN A 325 -1.09 34.78 -25.98
N GLY A 326 0.05 34.29 -25.48
CA GLY A 326 1.01 35.06 -24.70
C GLY A 326 0.55 35.34 -23.26
N LYS A 327 -0.47 34.64 -22.75
CA LYS A 327 -0.92 34.78 -21.36
C LYS A 327 -0.17 33.80 -20.46
N SER A 328 0.24 34.28 -19.29
CA SER A 328 0.87 33.45 -18.26
C SER A 328 -0.10 32.41 -17.70
N GLN A 329 0.30 31.14 -17.72
CA GLN A 329 -0.45 30.00 -17.19
C GLN A 329 0.40 29.24 -16.17
N VAL A 330 -0.23 28.81 -15.07
CA VAL A 330 0.42 27.93 -14.09
C VAL A 330 0.39 26.50 -14.62
N VAL A 331 1.57 25.88 -14.64
CA VAL A 331 1.77 24.49 -15.07
C VAL A 331 1.11 23.52 -14.09
N THR A 332 0.46 22.48 -14.60
CA THR A 332 -0.08 21.38 -13.79
C THR A 332 0.90 20.21 -13.81
N MET A 333 1.04 19.50 -12.69
CA MET A 333 2.13 18.54 -12.47
C MET A 333 1.64 17.14 -12.10
N GLY A 334 2.40 16.13 -12.53
CA GLY A 334 2.31 14.75 -12.08
C GLY A 334 3.59 14.29 -11.38
N SER A 335 3.50 13.29 -10.51
CA SER A 335 4.66 12.65 -9.87
C SER A 335 4.47 11.14 -9.82
N TYR A 336 5.54 10.40 -10.11
CA TYR A 336 5.46 8.96 -10.38
C TYR A 336 6.71 8.26 -9.83
N GLY A 337 6.55 7.43 -8.80
CA GLY A 337 7.65 6.72 -8.14
C GLY A 337 7.61 5.20 -8.30
N ILE A 338 8.74 4.56 -8.59
CA ILE A 338 8.98 3.12 -8.39
C ILE A 338 10.07 2.96 -7.34
N GLY A 339 9.80 2.19 -6.28
CA GLY A 339 10.80 1.80 -5.30
C GLY A 339 11.69 0.70 -5.87
N VAL A 340 12.78 1.06 -6.57
CA VAL A 340 13.64 0.09 -7.28
C VAL A 340 14.23 -0.95 -6.33
N SER A 341 14.82 -0.53 -5.21
CA SER A 341 15.34 -1.47 -4.20
C SER A 341 14.24 -2.34 -3.59
N ARG A 342 13.06 -1.76 -3.38
CA ARG A 342 11.91 -2.46 -2.80
C ARG A 342 11.31 -3.48 -3.78
N ALA A 343 11.32 -3.18 -5.08
CA ALA A 343 10.88 -4.11 -6.12
C ALA A 343 11.73 -5.39 -6.12
N VAL A 344 13.04 -5.31 -5.84
CA VAL A 344 13.89 -6.51 -5.68
C VAL A 344 13.40 -7.40 -4.54
N ALA A 345 13.05 -6.82 -3.39
CA ALA A 345 12.47 -7.59 -2.28
C ALA A 345 11.10 -8.15 -2.62
N ALA A 346 10.24 -7.39 -3.30
CA ALA A 346 8.93 -7.89 -3.74
C ALA A 346 9.08 -9.10 -4.69
N ILE A 347 10.06 -9.08 -5.60
CA ILE A 347 10.36 -10.21 -6.47
C ILE A 347 10.82 -11.41 -5.64
N ALA A 348 11.71 -11.20 -4.67
CA ALA A 348 12.19 -12.27 -3.78
C ALA A 348 11.04 -12.88 -2.96
N GLU A 349 10.15 -12.08 -2.38
CA GLU A 349 8.97 -12.53 -1.61
C GLU A 349 7.93 -13.26 -2.48
N GLN A 350 7.90 -13.03 -3.79
CA GLN A 350 6.98 -13.72 -4.70
C GLN A 350 7.62 -14.88 -5.48
N SER A 351 8.95 -14.98 -5.43
CA SER A 351 9.72 -15.90 -6.28
C SER A 351 10.81 -16.60 -5.46
N TYR A 352 10.38 -17.47 -4.56
CA TYR A 352 11.23 -18.33 -3.76
C TYR A 352 10.56 -19.69 -3.52
N ASP A 353 11.35 -20.66 -3.07
CA ASP A 353 10.90 -21.95 -2.57
C ASP A 353 11.71 -22.35 -1.32
N GLU A 354 11.49 -23.56 -0.82
CA GLU A 354 12.13 -24.08 0.40
C GLU A 354 13.68 -24.13 0.33
N ILE A 355 14.27 -24.06 -0.87
CA ILE A 355 15.72 -24.17 -1.06
C ILE A 355 16.37 -22.85 -1.52
N GLY A 356 15.60 -21.81 -1.81
CA GLY A 356 16.13 -20.47 -2.07
C GLY A 356 15.32 -19.61 -3.04
N LEU A 357 16.00 -18.64 -3.64
CA LEU A 357 15.40 -17.73 -4.61
C LEU A 357 15.12 -18.43 -5.95
N VAL A 358 14.14 -17.91 -6.68
CA VAL A 358 13.78 -18.35 -8.03
C VAL A 358 13.58 -17.11 -8.89
N TRP A 359 14.67 -16.53 -9.39
CA TRP A 359 14.58 -15.25 -10.10
C TRP A 359 13.77 -15.37 -11.40
N PRO A 360 12.91 -14.38 -11.71
CA PRO A 360 12.46 -14.14 -13.07
C PRO A 360 13.67 -13.94 -13.98
N LEU A 361 13.60 -14.49 -15.20
CA LEU A 361 14.75 -14.50 -16.11
C LEU A 361 15.31 -13.09 -16.32
N GLU A 362 14.43 -12.10 -16.51
CA GLU A 362 14.77 -10.69 -16.81
C GLU A 362 15.72 -10.05 -15.79
N VAL A 363 15.61 -10.41 -14.51
CA VAL A 363 16.35 -9.77 -13.40
C VAL A 363 17.31 -10.71 -12.67
N ALA A 364 17.41 -11.97 -13.10
CA ALA A 364 18.39 -12.88 -12.53
C ALA A 364 19.81 -12.30 -12.65
N PRO A 365 20.65 -12.41 -11.60
CA PRO A 365 22.00 -11.82 -11.59
C PRO A 365 22.90 -12.39 -12.71
N ALA A 366 22.64 -13.63 -13.12
CA ALA A 366 23.10 -14.23 -14.35
C ALA A 366 21.97 -15.11 -14.91
N LYS A 367 22.03 -15.48 -16.19
CA LYS A 367 21.08 -16.45 -16.77
C LYS A 367 21.50 -17.90 -16.44
N VAL A 368 22.80 -18.14 -16.28
CA VAL A 368 23.38 -19.48 -16.07
C VAL A 368 24.36 -19.47 -14.89
N HIS A 369 24.26 -20.47 -14.01
CA HIS A 369 25.23 -20.73 -12.96
C HIS A 369 25.96 -22.04 -13.26
N ILE A 370 27.24 -21.96 -13.61
CA ILE A 370 28.07 -23.13 -13.91
C ILE A 370 28.81 -23.54 -12.64
N VAL A 371 28.62 -24.78 -12.21
CA VAL A 371 29.22 -25.37 -11.02
C VAL A 371 30.24 -26.42 -11.43
N ALA A 372 31.52 -26.09 -11.34
CA ALA A 372 32.61 -27.04 -11.51
C ALA A 372 32.82 -27.83 -10.21
N THR A 373 32.95 -29.16 -10.30
CA THR A 373 33.10 -30.04 -9.13
C THR A 373 34.27 -31.00 -9.29
N GLY A 374 34.84 -31.43 -8.15
CA GLY A 374 35.98 -32.32 -8.10
C GLY A 374 37.28 -31.59 -7.74
N LYS A 375 38.41 -32.28 -7.91
CA LYS A 375 39.75 -31.77 -7.62
C LYS A 375 40.64 -31.64 -8.86
N GLU A 376 40.31 -32.40 -9.90
CA GLU A 376 41.01 -32.41 -11.18
C GLU A 376 40.78 -31.10 -11.94
N ASP A 377 41.69 -30.76 -12.86
CA ASP A 377 41.59 -29.52 -13.64
C ASP A 377 40.54 -29.59 -14.76
N LEU A 378 40.34 -30.78 -15.34
CA LEU A 378 39.47 -30.97 -16.50
C LEU A 378 38.02 -30.43 -16.31
N PRO A 379 37.32 -30.66 -15.18
CA PRO A 379 36.01 -30.04 -14.94
C PRO A 379 36.04 -28.51 -14.88
N PHE A 380 37.10 -27.91 -14.35
CA PHE A 380 37.21 -26.45 -14.23
C PHE A 380 37.54 -25.82 -15.59
N ASP A 381 38.46 -26.41 -16.35
CA ASP A 381 38.80 -25.96 -17.71
C ASP A 381 37.58 -26.07 -18.64
N THR A 382 36.84 -27.18 -18.55
CA THR A 382 35.61 -27.38 -19.32
C THR A 382 34.53 -26.38 -18.92
N ALA A 383 34.35 -26.10 -17.62
CA ALA A 383 33.40 -25.12 -17.15
C ALA A 383 33.74 -23.70 -17.64
N LEU A 384 35.02 -23.33 -17.64
CA LEU A 384 35.51 -22.05 -18.15
C LEU A 384 35.31 -21.92 -19.66
N ASP A 385 35.56 -22.98 -20.44
CA ASP A 385 35.31 -23.01 -21.87
C ASP A 385 33.82 -22.83 -22.20
N ILE A 386 32.94 -23.54 -21.48
CA ILE A 386 31.48 -23.39 -21.62
C ILE A 386 31.06 -21.96 -21.24
N ALA A 387 31.57 -21.42 -20.13
CA ALA A 387 31.27 -20.05 -19.70
C ALA A 387 31.64 -19.03 -20.79
N THR A 388 32.87 -19.11 -21.31
CA THR A 388 33.40 -18.21 -22.34
C THR A 388 32.55 -18.27 -23.62
N LYS A 389 32.15 -19.47 -24.04
CA LYS A 389 31.29 -19.68 -25.22
C LYS A 389 29.88 -19.15 -25.03
N LEU A 390 29.30 -19.30 -23.84
CA LEU A 390 27.99 -18.73 -23.50
C LEU A 390 28.03 -17.20 -23.45
N GLU A 391 29.06 -16.61 -22.86
CA GLU A 391 29.25 -15.16 -22.84
C GLU A 391 29.46 -14.59 -24.25
N ALA A 392 30.22 -15.29 -25.10
CA ALA A 392 30.36 -14.93 -26.52
C ALA A 392 29.03 -15.00 -27.29
N ALA A 393 28.05 -15.79 -26.80
CA ALA A 393 26.69 -15.84 -27.31
C ALA A 393 25.73 -14.83 -26.65
N GLY A 394 26.23 -13.93 -25.78
CA GLY A 394 25.45 -12.91 -25.08
C GLY A 394 24.70 -13.40 -23.83
N VAL A 395 25.01 -14.60 -23.34
CA VAL A 395 24.42 -15.16 -22.12
C VAL A 395 25.27 -14.74 -20.92
N THR A 396 24.66 -14.13 -19.90
CA THR A 396 25.38 -13.82 -18.66
C THR A 396 25.57 -15.08 -17.81
N VAL A 397 26.80 -15.32 -17.36
CA VAL A 397 27.21 -16.53 -16.65
C VAL A 397 27.80 -16.19 -15.29
N MET A 398 27.43 -16.95 -14.26
CA MET A 398 28.15 -17.02 -12.99
C MET A 398 28.88 -18.35 -12.92
N LEU A 399 30.21 -18.31 -12.84
CA LEU A 399 31.05 -19.51 -12.74
C LEU A 399 31.48 -19.72 -11.28
N ASP A 400 31.14 -20.87 -10.71
CA ASP A 400 31.63 -21.32 -9.40
C ASP A 400 32.86 -22.21 -9.57
N ASP A 401 34.03 -21.57 -9.64
CA ASP A 401 35.36 -22.16 -9.77
C ASP A 401 36.07 -22.41 -8.43
N ARG A 402 35.39 -22.17 -7.29
CA ARG A 402 35.98 -22.34 -5.94
C ARG A 402 36.45 -23.78 -5.74
N ARG A 403 37.72 -24.04 -5.41
CA ARG A 403 38.22 -25.42 -5.24
C ARG A 403 38.04 -26.00 -3.84
N ASP A 404 37.96 -25.13 -2.83
CA ASP A 404 37.89 -25.55 -1.43
C ASP A 404 36.53 -26.13 -1.00
N PRO A 405 35.37 -25.55 -1.39
CA PRO A 405 34.08 -26.06 -0.96
C PRO A 405 33.74 -27.43 -1.58
N SER A 406 33.07 -28.28 -0.80
CA SER A 406 32.53 -29.54 -1.35
C SER A 406 31.46 -29.28 -2.41
N ALA A 407 31.25 -30.24 -3.33
CA ALA A 407 30.20 -30.13 -4.34
C ALA A 407 28.80 -29.89 -3.73
N GLY A 408 28.52 -30.50 -2.58
CA GLY A 408 27.24 -30.28 -1.87
C GLY A 408 27.06 -28.85 -1.36
N VAL A 409 28.15 -28.18 -0.96
CA VAL A 409 28.10 -26.75 -0.58
C VAL A 409 27.84 -25.89 -1.81
N LYS A 410 28.54 -26.15 -2.93
CA LYS A 410 28.31 -25.43 -4.18
C LYS A 410 26.90 -25.55 -4.71
N PHE A 411 26.31 -26.75 -4.66
CA PHE A 411 24.92 -26.95 -5.08
C PHE A 411 23.94 -26.17 -4.21
N LYS A 412 24.14 -26.18 -2.88
CA LYS A 412 23.32 -25.37 -1.97
C LYS A 412 23.45 -23.88 -2.24
N ASP A 413 24.66 -23.38 -2.51
CA ASP A 413 24.86 -21.98 -2.88
C ASP A 413 24.16 -21.65 -4.20
N ALA A 414 24.26 -22.52 -5.21
CA ALA A 414 23.61 -22.34 -6.50
C ALA A 414 22.07 -22.32 -6.39
N GLU A 415 21.52 -23.23 -5.59
CA GLU A 415 20.09 -23.32 -5.29
C GLU A 415 19.62 -22.09 -4.50
N LEU A 416 20.41 -21.64 -3.51
CA LEU A 416 20.09 -20.48 -2.68
C LEU A 416 20.09 -19.18 -3.50
N ILE A 417 21.11 -18.97 -4.34
CA ILE A 417 21.27 -17.78 -5.18
C ILE A 417 20.15 -17.71 -6.24
N GLY A 418 19.70 -18.86 -6.74
CA GLY A 418 18.45 -18.93 -7.51
C GLY A 418 18.56 -18.58 -8.99
N ILE A 419 19.75 -18.68 -9.60
CA ILE A 419 19.92 -18.44 -11.03
C ILE A 419 19.10 -19.47 -11.84
N PRO A 420 18.33 -19.06 -12.88
CA PRO A 420 17.34 -19.92 -13.54
C PRO A 420 17.87 -21.24 -14.11
N VAL A 421 19.09 -21.24 -14.67
CA VAL A 421 19.73 -22.43 -15.24
C VAL A 421 20.99 -22.76 -14.48
N ILE A 422 21.11 -23.99 -13.98
CA ILE A 422 22.32 -24.49 -13.33
C ILE A 422 22.97 -25.52 -14.24
N VAL A 423 24.26 -25.36 -14.52
CA VAL A 423 25.06 -26.33 -15.28
C VAL A 423 26.05 -26.97 -14.33
N VAL A 424 26.07 -28.29 -14.24
CA VAL A 424 27.03 -29.01 -13.40
C VAL A 424 28.07 -29.70 -14.29
N VAL A 425 29.32 -29.30 -14.10
CA VAL A 425 30.48 -29.93 -14.74
C VAL A 425 31.19 -30.76 -13.66
N GLY A 426 31.03 -32.09 -13.74
CA GLY A 426 31.42 -32.98 -12.67
C GLY A 426 31.65 -34.41 -13.13
N LYS A 427 31.16 -35.39 -12.37
CA LYS A 427 31.44 -36.81 -12.62
C LYS A 427 31.01 -37.29 -14.00
N SER A 428 29.88 -36.82 -14.53
CA SER A 428 29.38 -37.19 -15.87
C SER A 428 30.31 -36.76 -17.01
N LEU A 429 31.32 -35.90 -16.73
CA LEU A 429 32.31 -35.50 -17.73
C LEU A 429 33.17 -36.68 -18.20
N ALA A 430 33.35 -37.72 -17.38
CA ALA A 430 34.03 -38.95 -17.77
C ALA A 430 33.32 -39.65 -18.96
N ASP A 431 32.01 -39.47 -19.07
CA ASP A 431 31.17 -39.98 -20.17
C ASP A 431 30.95 -38.93 -21.28
N GLY A 432 31.68 -37.81 -21.24
CA GLY A 432 31.56 -36.72 -22.21
C GLY A 432 30.29 -35.86 -22.04
N LYS A 433 29.70 -35.83 -20.84
CA LYS A 433 28.43 -35.15 -20.56
C LYS A 433 28.52 -34.12 -19.43
N ILE A 434 27.55 -33.21 -19.41
CA ILE A 434 27.26 -32.28 -18.33
C ILE A 434 25.80 -32.41 -17.91
N GLU A 435 25.47 -31.99 -16.70
CA GLU A 435 24.08 -31.94 -16.21
C GLU A 435 23.54 -30.52 -16.32
N LEU A 436 22.35 -30.36 -16.87
CA LEU A 436 21.57 -29.12 -16.85
C LEU A 436 20.44 -29.26 -15.85
N ARG A 437 20.17 -28.20 -15.09
CA ARG A 437 19.04 -28.11 -14.18
C ARG A 437 18.24 -26.84 -14.42
N ASN A 438 16.92 -26.97 -14.43
CA ASN A 438 16.01 -25.85 -14.29
C ASN A 438 15.80 -25.56 -12.81
N ARG A 439 16.23 -24.38 -12.33
CA ARG A 439 16.16 -24.02 -10.91
C ARG A 439 14.73 -24.04 -10.37
N LYS A 440 13.75 -23.64 -11.17
CA LYS A 440 12.34 -23.51 -10.73
C LYS A 440 11.63 -24.87 -10.66
N SER A 441 11.78 -25.71 -11.68
CA SER A 441 11.08 -27.01 -11.73
C SER A 441 11.85 -28.12 -11.03
N GLY A 442 13.16 -27.95 -10.84
CA GLY A 442 14.05 -29.01 -10.36
C GLY A 442 14.34 -30.09 -11.41
N GLU A 443 13.86 -29.92 -12.65
CA GLU A 443 14.11 -30.85 -13.75
C GLU A 443 15.60 -30.90 -14.08
N LYS A 444 16.08 -32.12 -14.35
CA LYS A 444 17.49 -32.42 -14.62
C LYS A 444 17.60 -33.19 -15.92
N SER A 445 18.58 -32.83 -16.74
CA SER A 445 18.91 -33.54 -17.98
C SER A 445 20.41 -33.61 -18.17
N GLU A 446 20.91 -34.70 -18.74
CA GLU A 446 22.29 -34.77 -19.20
C GLU A 446 22.39 -34.43 -20.68
N VAL A 447 23.41 -33.65 -21.05
CA VAL A 447 23.71 -33.31 -22.45
C VAL A 447 25.19 -33.54 -22.73
N ALA A 448 25.52 -33.88 -23.98
CA ALA A 448 26.90 -33.98 -24.40
C ALA A 448 27.58 -32.60 -24.30
N VAL A 449 28.87 -32.56 -23.93
CA VAL A 449 29.63 -31.31 -23.81
C VAL A 449 29.60 -30.50 -25.11
N GLY A 450 29.64 -31.17 -26.26
CA GLY A 450 29.56 -30.53 -27.58
C GLY A 450 28.24 -29.80 -27.85
N ASP A 451 27.15 -30.21 -27.19
CA ASP A 451 25.82 -29.65 -27.33
C ASP A 451 25.46 -28.68 -26.18
N ALA A 452 26.41 -28.40 -25.26
CA ALA A 452 26.14 -27.61 -24.06
C ALA A 452 25.55 -26.23 -24.37
N ILE A 453 26.11 -25.53 -25.37
CA ILE A 453 25.70 -24.16 -25.70
C ILE A 453 24.28 -24.13 -26.28
N SER A 454 23.97 -25.02 -27.22
CA SER A 454 22.65 -25.11 -27.85
C SER A 454 21.59 -25.54 -26.84
N ALA A 455 21.90 -26.50 -25.96
CA ALA A 455 20.99 -26.96 -24.93
C ALA A 455 20.69 -25.88 -23.88
N VAL A 456 21.71 -25.17 -23.39
CA VAL A 456 21.54 -24.08 -22.42
C VAL A 456 20.74 -22.92 -23.00
N THR A 457 21.05 -22.49 -24.23
CA THR A 457 20.31 -21.41 -24.90
C THR A 457 18.86 -21.79 -25.19
N SER A 458 18.60 -23.04 -25.58
CA SER A 458 17.23 -23.56 -25.77
C SER A 458 16.45 -23.57 -24.46
N LEU A 459 17.09 -23.99 -23.35
CA LEU A 459 16.46 -23.97 -22.03
C LEU A 459 16.13 -22.54 -21.60
N ILE A 460 17.06 -21.59 -21.74
CA ILE A 460 16.79 -20.17 -21.44
C ILE A 460 15.61 -19.63 -22.24
N ALA A 461 15.55 -19.92 -23.55
CA ALA A 461 14.44 -19.49 -24.41
C ALA A 461 13.09 -20.07 -23.97
N SER A 462 13.06 -21.28 -23.42
CA SER A 462 11.83 -21.89 -22.88
C SER A 462 11.34 -21.28 -21.56
N LEU A 463 12.21 -20.52 -20.87
CA LEU A 463 11.89 -19.83 -19.61
C LEU A 463 11.43 -18.38 -19.82
N SER A 464 11.46 -17.90 -21.07
CA SER A 464 11.18 -16.52 -21.46
C SER A 464 9.69 -16.19 -21.46
#